data_AF-A0A2T0SJ56-F1
#
_entry.id   AF-A0A2T0SJ56-F1
#
_cell.length_a   1.000
_cell.length_b   1.000
_cell.length_c   1.000
_cell.angle_alpha   90.00
_cell.angle_beta   90.00
_cell.angle_gamma   90.00
#
_symmetry.space_group_name_H-M   'P 1'
#
loop_
_entity.id
_entity.type
_entity.pdbx_description
1 polymer ?
#
loop_
_entity_poly.entity_id
_entity_poly.type
_entity_poly.pdbx_seq_one_letter_code
_entity_poly.pdbx_strand_id
1 'polypeptide(L)'
;MTALHVRVLAAATVLAAAGVLAGPAPLAVAGGLLLGFVLPGAALTGALLRGRTLTAVERTLLAPALSLATLVVGGLLVHLCRLPLNRWSWTVATGGIALLALAVQVVLPGPAVAGPPAEEAAPVPAGSWEAAAVAEGRTVVMTVAPHTFEEPADADDKARRIRLVKQLLPLVLVLAVLGGASWLSFGTSRETYETTVTALSAAPSGPVDAAGDRVVAMAASGLVAADGPYTLTVTGAAGTAPIRRIITPGRDGAWSENLTLPGDERVTVNLYRAGDTAAYRTLAISAVE
;
A
#
# COMPACT_ATOMS: atom_id res chain seq x y z
N MET A 1 -10.08 -25.94 -4.12
CA MET A 1 -10.94 -25.68 -2.94
C MET A 1 -12.31 -26.27 -3.21
N THR A 2 -12.99 -26.84 -2.21
CA THR A 2 -14.37 -27.30 -2.40
C THR A 2 -15.32 -26.10 -2.46
N ALA A 3 -16.48 -26.28 -3.09
CA ALA A 3 -17.51 -25.22 -3.19
C ALA A 3 -17.91 -24.67 -1.80
N LEU A 4 -17.93 -25.53 -0.78
CA LEU A 4 -18.19 -25.13 0.61
C LEU A 4 -17.15 -24.12 1.12
N HIS A 5 -15.85 -24.37 0.90
CA HIS A 5 -14.81 -23.45 1.36
C HIS A 5 -14.90 -22.07 0.68
N VAL A 6 -15.25 -22.04 -0.61
CA VAL A 6 -15.44 -20.78 -1.34
C VAL A 6 -16.61 -19.98 -0.74
N ARG A 7 -17.73 -20.64 -0.43
CA ARG A 7 -18.88 -20.01 0.22
C ARG A 7 -18.56 -19.50 1.62
N VAL A 8 -17.83 -20.29 2.42
CA VAL A 8 -17.41 -19.89 3.77
C VAL A 8 -16.48 -18.67 3.71
N LEU A 9 -15.51 -18.66 2.80
CA LEU A 9 -14.64 -17.50 2.63
C LEU A 9 -15.42 -16.26 2.17
N ALA A 10 -16.34 -16.41 1.22
CA ALA A 10 -17.15 -15.27 0.75
C ALA A 10 -17.99 -14.69 1.89
N ALA A 11 -18.67 -15.54 2.68
CA ALA A 11 -19.43 -15.12 3.85
C ALA A 11 -18.54 -14.44 4.89
N ALA A 12 -17.35 -14.99 5.17
CA ALA A 12 -16.38 -14.40 6.08
C ALA A 12 -15.89 -13.02 5.60
N THR A 13 -15.64 -12.85 4.30
CA THR A 13 -15.27 -11.55 3.71
C THR A 13 -16.38 -10.52 3.86
N VAL A 14 -17.64 -10.89 3.59
CA VAL A 14 -18.78 -9.98 3.75
C VAL A 14 -18.99 -9.60 5.22
N LEU A 15 -18.93 -10.57 6.13
CA LEU A 15 -19.07 -10.33 7.57
C LEU A 15 -17.93 -9.47 8.12
N ALA A 16 -16.69 -9.72 7.70
CA ALA A 16 -15.55 -8.90 8.10
C ALA A 16 -15.67 -7.46 7.60
N ALA A 17 -16.09 -7.26 6.35
CA ALA A 17 -16.36 -5.93 5.79
C ALA A 17 -17.48 -5.21 6.54
N ALA A 18 -18.59 -5.90 6.83
CA ALA A 18 -19.68 -5.35 7.64
C ALA A 18 -19.21 -4.97 9.06
N GLY A 19 -18.38 -5.82 9.69
CA GLY A 19 -17.78 -5.56 11.00
C GLY A 19 -16.87 -4.32 11.00
N VAL A 20 -16.07 -4.13 9.94
CA VAL A 20 -15.25 -2.91 9.78
C VAL A 20 -16.12 -1.67 9.61
N LEU A 21 -17.18 -1.73 8.82
CA LEU A 21 -17.97 -0.55 8.48
C LEU A 21 -18.97 -0.15 9.57
N ALA A 22 -19.62 -1.12 10.21
CA ALA A 22 -20.75 -0.88 11.12
C ALA A 22 -20.57 -1.51 12.51
N GLY A 23 -19.51 -2.30 12.73
CA GLY A 23 -19.29 -2.99 13.99
C GLY A 23 -18.73 -2.07 15.10
N PRO A 24 -18.92 -2.44 16.38
CA PRO A 24 -18.22 -1.82 17.49
C PRO A 24 -16.71 -1.98 17.33
N ALA A 25 -15.93 -1.11 17.99
CA ALA A 25 -14.47 -1.06 17.90
C ALA A 25 -13.76 -2.43 17.88
N PRO A 26 -14.03 -3.39 18.79
CA PRO A 26 -13.36 -4.70 18.75
C PRO A 26 -13.68 -5.52 17.49
N LEU A 27 -14.93 -5.52 17.04
CA LEU A 27 -15.33 -6.22 15.82
C LEU A 27 -14.74 -5.57 14.57
N ALA A 28 -14.63 -4.24 14.57
CA ALA A 28 -14.03 -3.52 13.46
C ALA A 28 -12.52 -3.77 13.36
N VAL A 29 -11.81 -3.89 14.49
CA VAL A 29 -10.39 -4.29 14.51
C VAL A 29 -10.23 -5.73 14.03
N ALA A 30 -11.02 -6.67 14.55
CA ALA A 30 -10.95 -8.07 14.14
C ALA A 30 -11.27 -8.26 12.64
N GLY A 31 -12.33 -7.60 12.15
CA GLY A 31 -12.68 -7.59 10.72
C GLY A 31 -11.58 -6.97 9.86
N GLY A 32 -10.96 -5.88 10.34
CA GLY A 32 -9.85 -5.21 9.65
C GLY A 32 -8.62 -6.11 9.56
N LEU A 33 -8.26 -6.82 10.62
CA LEU A 33 -7.15 -7.78 10.62
C LEU A 33 -7.41 -8.95 9.67
N LEU A 34 -8.63 -9.48 9.64
CA LEU A 34 -9.00 -10.55 8.72
C LEU A 34 -8.94 -10.09 7.26
N LEU A 35 -9.48 -8.91 6.94
CA LEU A 35 -9.43 -8.34 5.60
C LEU A 35 -8.02 -7.92 5.19
N GLY A 36 -7.18 -7.49 6.13
CA GLY A 36 -5.82 -7.04 5.84
C GLY A 36 -4.83 -8.18 5.64
N PHE A 37 -4.94 -9.27 6.42
CA PHE A 37 -3.86 -10.26 6.54
C PHE A 37 -4.24 -11.70 6.18
N VAL A 38 -5.53 -12.02 6.03
CA VAL A 38 -5.95 -13.43 5.86
C VAL A 38 -6.82 -13.63 4.64
N LEU A 39 -7.95 -12.94 4.57
CA LEU A 39 -9.03 -13.27 3.63
C LEU A 39 -8.65 -13.04 2.15
N PRO A 40 -8.04 -11.91 1.75
CA PRO A 40 -7.66 -11.72 0.35
C PRO A 40 -6.61 -12.73 -0.11
N GLY A 41 -5.60 -12.99 0.71
CA GLY A 41 -4.55 -13.95 0.36
C GLY A 41 -5.04 -15.39 0.34
N ALA A 42 -5.97 -15.78 1.22
CA ALA A 42 -6.63 -17.09 1.14
C ALA A 42 -7.43 -17.24 -0.16
N ALA A 43 -8.20 -16.21 -0.53
CA ALA A 43 -8.96 -16.18 -1.78
C ALA A 43 -8.05 -16.23 -3.02
N LEU A 44 -6.97 -15.45 -3.02
CA LEU A 44 -5.98 -15.41 -4.10
C LEU A 44 -5.19 -16.71 -4.22
N THR A 45 -4.81 -17.34 -3.10
CA THR A 45 -4.14 -18.65 -3.11
C THR A 45 -4.99 -19.68 -3.85
N GLY A 46 -6.30 -19.73 -3.54
CA GLY A 46 -7.24 -20.64 -4.21
C GLY A 46 -7.52 -20.29 -5.67
N ALA A 47 -7.35 -19.04 -6.08
CA ALA A 47 -7.54 -18.59 -7.46
C ALA A 47 -6.29 -18.81 -8.33
N LEU A 48 -5.11 -18.44 -7.83
CA LEU A 48 -3.85 -18.45 -8.55
C LEU A 48 -3.21 -19.86 -8.62
N LEU A 49 -3.32 -20.63 -7.55
CA LEU A 49 -2.62 -21.92 -7.40
C LEU A 49 -3.57 -23.12 -7.59
N ARG A 50 -4.56 -22.95 -8.46
CA ARG A 50 -5.51 -24.01 -8.83
C ARG A 50 -4.79 -25.19 -9.45
N GLY A 51 -5.08 -26.38 -8.93
CA GLY A 51 -4.52 -27.64 -9.42
C GLY A 51 -3.13 -27.97 -8.86
N ARG A 52 -2.56 -27.14 -7.97
CA ARG A 52 -1.35 -27.50 -7.22
C ARG A 52 -1.72 -28.02 -5.84
N THR A 53 -1.11 -29.14 -5.46
CA THR A 53 -1.10 -29.64 -4.09
C THR A 53 -0.08 -28.84 -3.29
N LEU A 54 -0.57 -27.83 -2.56
CA LEU A 54 0.27 -27.05 -1.66
C LEU A 54 0.47 -27.79 -0.35
N THR A 55 1.71 -27.81 0.13
CA THR A 55 2.05 -28.27 1.47
C THR A 55 1.37 -27.39 2.54
N ALA A 56 1.30 -27.88 3.78
CA ALA A 56 0.75 -27.09 4.89
C ALA A 56 1.54 -25.79 5.11
N VAL A 57 2.87 -25.86 5.01
CA VAL A 57 3.79 -24.72 5.19
C VAL A 57 3.60 -23.67 4.10
N GLU A 58 3.49 -24.08 2.83
CA GLU A 58 3.21 -23.14 1.75
C GLU A 58 1.86 -22.44 1.96
N ARG A 59 0.82 -23.17 2.38
CA ARG A 59 -0.50 -22.59 2.64
C ARG A 59 -0.50 -21.56 3.77
N THR A 60 0.22 -21.82 4.86
CA THR A 60 0.28 -20.89 6.00
C THR A 60 1.11 -19.65 5.69
N LEU A 61 2.13 -19.74 4.82
CA LEU A 61 2.96 -18.59 4.44
C LEU A 61 2.39 -17.78 3.27
N LEU A 62 1.74 -18.41 2.29
CA LEU A 62 1.23 -17.74 1.09
C LEU A 62 0.05 -16.82 1.38
N ALA A 63 -0.87 -17.22 2.28
CA ALA A 63 -2.03 -16.41 2.61
C ALA A 63 -1.66 -15.03 3.20
N PRO A 64 -0.80 -14.89 4.23
CA PRO A 64 -0.40 -13.57 4.72
C PRO A 64 0.44 -12.79 3.69
N ALA A 65 1.33 -13.46 2.95
CA ALA A 65 2.15 -12.81 1.92
C ALA A 65 1.30 -12.19 0.80
N LEU A 66 0.31 -12.93 0.28
CA LEU A 66 -0.59 -12.44 -0.76
C LEU A 66 -1.57 -11.38 -0.23
N SER A 67 -1.95 -11.43 1.05
CA SER A 67 -2.77 -10.38 1.67
C SER A 67 -1.99 -9.07 1.79
N LEU A 68 -0.72 -9.11 2.21
CA LEU A 68 0.17 -7.95 2.21
C LEU A 68 0.35 -7.37 0.81
N ALA A 69 0.60 -8.22 -0.19
CA ALA A 69 0.68 -7.78 -1.58
C ALA A 69 -0.62 -7.09 -2.03
N THR A 70 -1.77 -7.61 -1.61
CA THR A 70 -3.09 -7.02 -1.89
C THR A 70 -3.24 -5.64 -1.24
N LEU A 71 -2.76 -5.45 -0.01
CA LEU A 71 -2.79 -4.14 0.64
C LEU A 71 -1.92 -3.10 -0.09
N VAL A 72 -0.72 -3.49 -0.51
CA VAL A 72 0.19 -2.60 -1.25
C VAL A 72 -0.43 -2.20 -2.59
N VAL A 73 -0.87 -3.19 -3.39
CA VAL A 73 -1.46 -2.94 -4.71
C VAL A 73 -2.80 -2.21 -4.58
N GLY A 74 -3.65 -2.60 -3.63
CA GLY A 74 -4.93 -1.96 -3.36
C GLY A 74 -4.78 -0.50 -2.92
N GLY A 75 -3.85 -0.22 -2.00
CA GLY A 75 -3.53 1.14 -1.57
C GLY A 75 -3.00 2.01 -2.71
N LEU A 76 -2.13 1.45 -3.56
CA LEU A 76 -1.63 2.14 -4.76
C LEU A 76 -2.78 2.46 -5.73
N LEU A 77 -3.69 1.53 -5.98
CA LEU A 77 -4.86 1.77 -6.84
C LEU A 77 -5.79 2.84 -6.28
N VAL A 78 -6.07 2.82 -4.96
CA VAL A 78 -6.87 3.85 -4.28
C VAL A 78 -6.22 5.23 -4.44
N HIS A 79 -4.89 5.30 -4.27
CA HIS A 79 -4.12 6.54 -4.44
C HIS A 79 -4.15 7.04 -5.89
N LEU A 80 -3.91 6.17 -6.88
CA LEU A 80 -3.94 6.52 -8.30
C LEU A 80 -5.32 7.01 -8.75
N CYS A 81 -6.39 6.44 -8.19
CA CYS A 81 -7.76 6.89 -8.43
C CYS A 81 -8.14 8.18 -7.67
N ARG A 82 -7.21 8.78 -6.91
CA ARG A 82 -7.43 9.94 -6.03
C ARG A 82 -8.62 9.76 -5.07
N LEU A 83 -8.86 8.53 -4.64
CA LEU A 83 -9.89 8.24 -3.65
C LEU A 83 -9.35 8.57 -2.25
N PRO A 84 -10.19 9.11 -1.35
CA PRO A 84 -9.77 9.39 0.01
C PRO A 84 -9.34 8.08 0.70
N LEU A 85 -8.16 8.09 1.35
CA LEU A 85 -7.62 6.98 2.14
C LEU A 85 -8.36 6.89 3.48
N ASN A 86 -9.62 6.48 3.43
CA ASN A 86 -10.48 6.30 4.57
C ASN A 86 -10.82 4.82 4.78
N ARG A 87 -11.52 4.52 5.88
CA ARG A 87 -11.97 3.16 6.19
C ARG A 87 -12.76 2.52 5.04
N TRP A 88 -13.55 3.32 4.32
CA TRP A 88 -14.45 2.83 3.27
C TRP A 88 -13.67 2.36 2.05
N SER A 89 -12.75 3.18 1.53
CA SER A 89 -11.94 2.81 0.36
C SER A 89 -11.07 1.58 0.61
N TRP A 90 -10.48 1.46 1.80
CA TRP A 90 -9.70 0.26 2.16
C TRP A 90 -10.55 -1.01 2.27
N THR A 91 -11.75 -0.90 2.84
CA THR A 91 -12.67 -2.05 2.96
C THR A 91 -13.14 -2.51 1.59
N VAL A 92 -13.51 -1.56 0.71
CA VAL A 92 -13.91 -1.86 -0.67
C VAL A 92 -12.77 -2.49 -1.46
N ALA A 93 -11.55 -1.96 -1.35
CA ALA A 93 -10.39 -2.49 -2.06
C ALA A 93 -10.07 -3.93 -1.62
N THR A 94 -9.90 -4.17 -0.32
CA THR A 94 -9.53 -5.49 0.21
C THR A 94 -10.66 -6.51 0.08
N GLY A 95 -11.87 -6.14 0.46
CA GLY A 95 -13.07 -6.99 0.33
C GLY A 95 -13.41 -7.28 -1.14
N GLY A 96 -13.33 -6.26 -2.01
CA GLY A 96 -13.57 -6.38 -3.43
C GLY A 96 -12.59 -7.32 -4.12
N ILE A 97 -11.29 -7.21 -3.83
CA ILE A 97 -10.27 -8.12 -4.39
C ILE A 97 -10.49 -9.56 -3.92
N ALA A 98 -10.79 -9.77 -2.64
CA ALA A 98 -11.08 -11.09 -2.11
C ALA A 98 -12.32 -11.72 -2.78
N LEU A 99 -13.43 -10.98 -2.89
CA LEU A 99 -14.65 -11.46 -3.54
C LEU A 99 -14.46 -11.72 -5.04
N LEU A 100 -13.71 -10.86 -5.74
CA LEU A 100 -13.40 -11.05 -7.15
C LEU A 100 -12.54 -12.30 -7.36
N ALA A 101 -11.53 -12.53 -6.51
CA ALA A 101 -10.74 -13.76 -6.55
C ALA A 101 -11.61 -15.00 -6.34
N LEU A 102 -12.57 -14.97 -5.40
CA LEU A 102 -13.54 -16.06 -5.21
C LEU A 102 -14.52 -16.22 -6.38
N ALA A 103 -14.93 -15.13 -7.03
CA ALA A 103 -15.80 -15.18 -8.21
C ALA A 103 -15.08 -15.80 -9.40
N VAL A 104 -13.83 -15.40 -9.66
CA VAL A 104 -12.94 -16.05 -10.64
C VAL A 104 -12.82 -17.54 -10.35
N GLN A 105 -12.86 -17.92 -9.06
CA GLN A 105 -12.84 -19.32 -8.70
C GLN A 105 -14.08 -20.09 -9.17
N VAL A 106 -15.26 -19.50 -9.06
CA VAL A 106 -16.52 -20.17 -9.47
C VAL A 106 -16.65 -20.21 -10.99
N VAL A 107 -16.23 -19.13 -11.68
CA VAL A 107 -16.46 -18.96 -13.11
C VAL A 107 -15.48 -19.75 -13.97
N LEU A 108 -14.20 -19.82 -13.59
CA LEU A 108 -13.20 -20.53 -14.39
C LEU A 108 -13.28 -22.05 -14.14
N PRO A 109 -13.54 -22.87 -15.18
CA PRO A 109 -13.50 -24.33 -15.07
C PRO A 109 -12.14 -24.77 -14.55
N GLY A 110 -12.13 -25.69 -13.57
CA GLY A 110 -10.89 -26.33 -13.15
C GLY A 110 -10.27 -27.06 -14.35
N PRO A 111 -8.93 -27.12 -14.47
CA PRO A 111 -8.32 -28.01 -15.45
C PRO A 111 -8.91 -29.39 -15.20
N ALA A 112 -9.60 -29.93 -16.20
CA ALA A 112 -10.08 -31.30 -16.13
C ALA A 112 -8.85 -32.12 -15.77
N VAL A 113 -8.90 -32.79 -14.61
CA VAL A 113 -7.90 -33.79 -14.27
C VAL A 113 -8.06 -34.78 -15.40
N ALA A 114 -7.18 -34.71 -16.40
CA ALA A 114 -7.10 -35.73 -17.42
C ALA A 114 -6.99 -37.00 -16.61
N GLY A 115 -8.07 -37.79 -16.60
CA GLY A 115 -8.07 -39.07 -15.90
C GLY A 115 -6.80 -39.79 -16.35
N PRO A 116 -6.11 -40.50 -15.44
CA PRO A 116 -4.93 -41.28 -15.83
C PRO A 116 -5.28 -41.96 -17.16
N PRO A 117 -4.50 -41.73 -18.24
CA PRO A 117 -4.83 -42.21 -19.57
C PRO A 117 -5.26 -43.64 -19.34
N ALA A 118 -6.53 -43.94 -19.66
CA ALA A 118 -7.13 -45.22 -19.33
C ALA A 118 -6.08 -46.23 -19.72
N GLU A 119 -5.47 -46.84 -18.71
CA GLU A 119 -4.47 -47.85 -18.91
C GLU A 119 -5.32 -48.93 -19.52
N GLU A 120 -5.39 -48.88 -20.85
CA GLU A 120 -6.09 -49.82 -21.70
C GLU A 120 -5.43 -51.10 -21.29
N ALA A 121 -6.14 -51.79 -20.39
CA ALA A 121 -5.66 -52.94 -19.69
C ALA A 121 -5.40 -53.93 -20.80
N ALA A 122 -4.14 -53.92 -21.27
CA ALA A 122 -3.69 -54.85 -22.26
C ALA A 122 -4.06 -56.20 -21.65
N PRO A 123 -4.93 -56.98 -22.32
CA PRO A 123 -5.46 -58.20 -21.74
C PRO A 123 -4.25 -59.00 -21.31
N VAL A 124 -4.07 -59.16 -20.00
CA VAL A 124 -3.01 -60.01 -19.44
C VAL A 124 -3.32 -61.38 -20.01
N PRO A 125 -2.50 -61.93 -20.93
CA PRO A 125 -2.78 -63.23 -21.49
C PRO A 125 -2.71 -64.22 -20.32
N ALA A 126 -3.86 -64.79 -19.99
CA ALA A 126 -3.96 -65.86 -19.02
C ALA A 126 -3.28 -67.10 -19.61
N GLY A 127 -1.97 -67.23 -19.37
CA GLY A 127 -1.19 -68.44 -19.62
C GLY A 127 0.01 -68.21 -20.53
N SER A 128 1.19 -67.96 -19.96
CA SER A 128 2.47 -68.17 -20.69
C SER A 128 3.70 -68.22 -19.77
N TRP A 129 3.66 -69.01 -18.69
CA TRP A 129 4.91 -69.40 -18.00
C TRP A 129 5.42 -70.79 -18.44
N GLU A 130 4.70 -71.49 -19.30
CA GLU A 130 5.14 -72.74 -19.94
C GLU A 130 5.30 -72.54 -21.45
N ALA A 131 6.48 -72.11 -21.88
CA ALA A 131 7.12 -72.55 -23.13
C ALA A 131 8.45 -71.82 -23.31
N ALA A 132 9.52 -72.47 -22.86
CA ALA A 132 10.83 -72.23 -23.40
C ALA A 132 10.87 -72.54 -24.91
N ALA A 133 11.84 -71.90 -25.57
CA ALA A 133 12.53 -72.38 -26.77
C ALA A 133 11.85 -72.28 -28.16
N VAL A 134 12.53 -71.47 -28.99
CA VAL A 134 12.91 -71.76 -30.39
C VAL A 134 11.97 -71.29 -31.53
N ALA A 135 12.65 -70.66 -32.49
CA ALA A 135 12.38 -70.52 -33.92
C ALA A 135 11.60 -69.30 -34.48
N GLU A 136 12.41 -68.48 -35.17
CA GLU A 136 12.24 -68.09 -36.57
C GLU A 136 11.23 -67.00 -36.96
N GLY A 137 11.79 -65.92 -37.53
CA GLY A 137 11.33 -65.44 -38.82
C GLY A 137 10.06 -64.60 -38.88
N ARG A 138 9.68 -63.90 -37.81
CA ARG A 138 8.54 -62.99 -37.86
C ARG A 138 8.94 -61.64 -38.48
N THR A 139 8.82 -61.57 -39.80
CA THR A 139 8.81 -60.30 -40.55
C THR A 139 7.57 -59.51 -40.15
N VAL A 140 7.77 -58.56 -39.23
CA VAL A 140 6.74 -57.58 -38.85
C VAL A 140 6.62 -56.59 -40.00
N VAL A 141 5.56 -56.75 -40.81
CA VAL A 141 5.14 -55.74 -41.78
C VAL A 141 4.60 -54.57 -40.98
N MET A 142 5.45 -53.56 -40.74
CA MET A 142 5.00 -52.25 -40.27
C MET A 142 4.22 -51.61 -41.41
N THR A 143 2.90 -51.73 -41.38
CA THR A 143 2.02 -50.90 -42.21
C THR A 143 2.15 -49.47 -41.68
N VAL A 144 3.05 -48.70 -42.28
CA VAL A 144 3.17 -47.26 -42.05
C VAL A 144 1.91 -46.64 -42.64
N ALA A 145 0.85 -46.55 -41.83
CA ALA A 145 -0.27 -45.69 -42.14
C ALA A 145 0.29 -44.26 -42.26
N PRO A 146 0.02 -43.53 -43.34
CA PRO A 146 0.40 -42.13 -43.43
C PRO A 146 -0.29 -41.42 -42.27
N HIS A 147 0.48 -41.07 -41.24
CA HIS A 147 0.03 -40.14 -40.24
C HIS A 147 -0.25 -38.83 -40.97
N THR A 148 -1.52 -38.56 -41.22
CA THR A 148 -2.01 -37.23 -41.52
C THR A 148 -1.59 -36.36 -40.34
N PHE A 149 -0.50 -35.60 -40.54
CA PHE A 149 -0.09 -34.51 -39.67
C PHE A 149 -1.13 -33.40 -39.78
N GLU A 150 -2.33 -33.61 -39.21
CA GLU A 150 -3.15 -32.48 -38.79
C GLU A 150 -2.48 -31.92 -37.54
N GLU A 151 -1.61 -30.96 -37.82
CA GLU A 151 -0.68 -30.31 -36.92
C GLU A 151 -1.45 -29.59 -35.78
N PRO A 152 -1.38 -30.07 -34.52
CA PRO A 152 -2.01 -29.41 -33.37
C PRO A 152 -1.14 -28.24 -32.86
N ALA A 153 -0.46 -27.52 -33.76
CA ALA A 153 0.52 -26.47 -33.41
C ALA A 153 -0.08 -25.38 -32.51
N ASP A 154 -1.37 -25.08 -32.66
CA ASP A 154 -2.01 -23.99 -31.91
C ASP A 154 -2.28 -24.35 -30.43
N ALA A 155 -2.47 -25.63 -30.11
CA ALA A 155 -2.70 -26.07 -28.74
C ALA A 155 -1.42 -26.02 -27.89
N ASP A 156 -0.30 -26.45 -28.47
CA ASP A 156 1.01 -26.44 -27.80
C ASP A 156 1.53 -25.02 -27.60
N ASP A 157 1.34 -24.13 -28.59
CA ASP A 157 1.72 -22.73 -28.46
C ASP A 157 0.94 -22.02 -27.36
N LYS A 158 -0.36 -22.29 -27.24
CA LYS A 158 -1.21 -21.72 -26.18
C LYS A 158 -0.77 -22.22 -24.79
N ALA A 159 -0.46 -23.52 -24.65
CA ALA A 159 0.05 -24.09 -23.41
C ALA A 159 1.41 -23.49 -23.02
N ARG A 160 2.29 -23.26 -24.00
CA ARG A 160 3.61 -22.66 -23.79
C ARG A 160 3.50 -21.20 -23.34
N ARG A 161 2.63 -20.41 -23.97
CA ARG A 161 2.34 -19.02 -23.57
C ARG A 161 1.80 -18.93 -22.14
N ILE A 162 0.86 -19.79 -21.76
CA ILE A 162 0.31 -19.81 -20.39
C ILE A 162 1.40 -20.14 -19.37
N ARG A 163 2.31 -21.08 -19.69
CA ARG A 163 3.44 -21.42 -18.81
C ARG A 163 4.40 -20.25 -18.65
N LEU A 164 4.73 -19.55 -19.74
CA LEU A 164 5.56 -18.35 -19.71
C LEU A 164 4.93 -17.22 -18.90
N VAL A 165 3.64 -16.94 -19.08
CA VAL A 165 2.92 -15.92 -18.29
C VAL A 165 2.96 -16.28 -16.80
N LYS A 166 2.72 -17.54 -16.44
CA LYS A 166 2.80 -17.99 -15.05
C LYS A 166 4.21 -17.89 -14.46
N GLN A 167 5.25 -18.13 -15.27
CA GLN A 167 6.64 -17.99 -14.83
C GLN A 167 7.08 -16.53 -14.71
N LEU A 168 6.54 -15.63 -15.53
CA LEU A 168 6.88 -14.20 -15.51
C LEU A 168 6.05 -13.41 -14.50
N LEU A 169 4.87 -13.90 -14.10
CA LEU A 169 3.99 -13.23 -13.15
C LEU A 169 4.68 -12.78 -11.85
N PRO A 170 5.51 -13.60 -11.18
CA PRO A 170 6.22 -13.17 -9.96
C PRO A 170 7.20 -12.03 -10.23
N LEU A 171 7.92 -12.07 -11.35
CA LEU A 171 8.86 -11.02 -11.74
C LEU A 171 8.13 -9.70 -12.01
N VAL A 172 7.01 -9.75 -12.74
CA VAL A 172 6.17 -8.59 -13.01
C VAL A 172 5.61 -8.01 -11.71
N LEU A 173 5.19 -8.86 -10.76
CA LEU A 173 4.73 -8.42 -9.45
C LEU A 173 5.84 -7.70 -8.66
N VAL A 174 7.05 -8.26 -8.64
CA VAL A 174 8.22 -7.64 -7.99
C VAL A 174 8.53 -6.28 -8.62
N LEU A 175 8.55 -6.20 -9.95
CA LEU A 175 8.78 -4.94 -10.67
C LEU A 175 7.69 -3.91 -10.38
N ALA A 176 6.42 -4.33 -10.30
CA ALA A 176 5.31 -3.45 -9.95
C ALA A 176 5.41 -2.93 -8.51
N VAL A 177 5.79 -3.79 -7.55
CA VAL A 177 5.99 -3.39 -6.15
C VAL A 177 7.17 -2.43 -6.01
N LEU A 178 8.32 -2.76 -6.60
CA LEU A 178 9.52 -1.90 -6.54
C LEU A 178 9.31 -0.58 -7.28
N GLY A 179 8.68 -0.62 -8.45
CA GLY A 179 8.35 0.58 -9.22
C GLY A 179 7.34 1.47 -8.49
N GLY A 180 6.26 0.90 -7.94
CA GLY A 180 5.27 1.62 -7.16
C GLY A 180 5.85 2.24 -5.89
N ALA A 181 6.66 1.49 -5.14
CA ALA A 181 7.32 1.98 -3.93
C ALA A 181 8.33 3.10 -4.25
N SER A 182 9.12 2.95 -5.32
CA SER A 182 10.08 3.97 -5.76
C SER A 182 9.37 5.24 -6.22
N TRP A 183 8.27 5.12 -6.95
CA TRP A 183 7.46 6.25 -7.38
C TRP A 183 6.84 7.00 -6.20
N LEU A 184 6.24 6.27 -5.24
CA LEU A 184 5.70 6.87 -4.02
C LEU A 184 6.78 7.59 -3.21
N SER A 185 7.94 6.96 -3.04
CA SER A 185 9.10 7.55 -2.36
C SER A 185 9.60 8.82 -3.06
N PHE A 186 9.64 8.81 -4.39
CA PHE A 186 10.02 9.99 -5.16
C PHE A 186 8.98 11.12 -5.04
N GLY A 187 7.69 10.79 -5.08
CA GLY A 187 6.61 11.76 -4.90
C GLY A 187 6.64 12.42 -3.52
N THR A 188 6.74 11.63 -2.45
CA THR A 188 6.82 12.16 -1.09
C THR A 188 8.11 12.95 -0.86
N SER A 189 9.23 12.50 -1.44
CA SER A 189 10.48 13.26 -1.38
C SER A 189 10.32 14.63 -2.03
N ARG A 190 9.70 14.70 -3.21
CA ARG A 190 9.47 15.96 -3.92
C ARG A 190 8.56 16.90 -3.12
N GLU A 191 7.44 16.40 -2.58
CA GLU A 191 6.54 17.20 -1.73
C GLU A 191 7.25 17.70 -0.46
N THR A 192 8.14 16.88 0.11
CA THR A 192 8.93 17.27 1.29
C THR A 192 9.93 18.39 0.94
N TYR A 193 10.54 18.36 -0.25
CA TYR A 193 11.44 19.43 -0.71
C TYR A 193 10.71 20.73 -1.04
N GLU A 194 9.44 20.66 -1.45
CA GLU A 194 8.61 21.84 -1.73
C GLU A 194 7.92 22.40 -0.47
N THR A 195 8.09 21.74 0.69
CA THR A 195 7.54 22.24 1.96
C THR A 195 8.31 23.46 2.43
N THR A 196 7.68 24.63 2.32
CA THR A 196 8.24 25.88 2.84
C THR A 196 8.27 25.83 4.36
N VAL A 197 9.48 25.78 4.95
CA VAL A 197 9.66 25.78 6.40
C VAL A 197 9.59 27.22 6.90
N THR A 198 8.53 27.55 7.65
CA THR A 198 8.49 28.85 8.31
C THR A 198 9.40 28.86 9.53
N ALA A 199 10.31 29.84 9.59
CA ALA A 199 11.16 30.10 10.73
C ALA A 199 10.81 31.46 11.35
N LEU A 200 10.88 31.55 12.67
CA LEU A 200 10.79 32.79 13.44
C LEU A 200 12.08 32.93 14.24
N SER A 201 12.76 34.07 14.11
CA SER A 201 14.04 34.32 14.75
C SER A 201 14.13 35.73 15.31
N ALA A 202 15.03 35.89 16.29
CA ALA A 202 15.45 37.19 16.81
C ALA A 202 16.98 37.23 16.80
N ALA A 203 17.54 38.37 16.40
CA ALA A 203 18.95 38.65 16.60
C ALA A 203 19.25 38.88 18.10
N PRO A 204 20.51 38.76 18.54
CA PRO A 204 20.91 39.17 19.88
C PRO A 204 20.42 40.59 20.17
N SER A 205 19.86 40.80 21.36
CA SER A 205 19.31 42.09 21.76
C SER A 205 20.40 43.15 21.92
N GLY A 206 20.09 44.40 21.57
CA GLY A 206 20.92 45.55 21.92
C GLY A 206 20.95 45.83 23.43
N PRO A 207 21.79 46.79 23.88
CA PRO A 207 21.82 47.22 25.28
C PRO A 207 20.47 47.78 25.71
N VAL A 208 20.18 47.68 27.01
CA VAL A 208 19.00 48.30 27.62
C VAL A 208 19.23 49.82 27.70
N ASP A 209 18.24 50.60 27.26
CA ASP A 209 18.26 52.05 27.28
C ASP A 209 17.89 52.62 28.67
N ALA A 210 17.90 53.95 28.79
CA ALA A 210 17.58 54.62 30.05
C ALA A 210 16.11 54.44 30.50
N ALA A 211 15.21 54.00 29.62
CA ALA A 211 13.82 53.70 29.93
C ALA A 211 13.61 52.26 30.41
N GLY A 212 14.66 51.42 30.36
CA GLY A 212 14.56 49.99 30.67
C GLY A 212 14.16 49.14 29.47
N ASP A 213 14.12 49.71 28.26
CA ASP A 213 13.74 49.02 27.04
C ASP A 213 14.98 48.59 26.23
N ARG A 214 14.81 47.58 25.38
CA ARG A 214 15.83 47.11 24.42
C ARG A 214 15.22 46.93 23.04
N VAL A 215 16.04 47.14 22.01
CA VAL A 215 15.65 46.89 20.62
C VAL A 215 16.09 45.49 20.22
N VAL A 216 15.14 44.71 19.68
CA VAL A 216 15.39 43.37 19.15
C VAL A 216 14.96 43.30 17.69
N ALA A 217 15.91 42.98 16.81
CA ALA A 217 15.62 42.70 15.41
C ALA A 217 14.98 41.32 15.28
N MET A 218 13.73 41.27 14.85
CA MET A 218 13.01 40.03 14.61
C MET A 218 12.82 39.80 13.13
N ALA A 219 12.87 38.53 12.74
CA ALA A 219 12.63 38.11 11.37
C ALA A 219 11.78 36.85 11.33
N ALA A 220 10.97 36.74 10.29
CA ALA A 220 10.27 35.53 9.92
C ALA A 220 10.53 35.24 8.44
N SER A 221 10.78 33.98 8.11
CA SER A 221 11.00 33.53 6.73
C SER A 221 10.12 32.33 6.41
N GLY A 222 9.93 32.05 5.13
CA GLY A 222 9.05 30.97 4.68
C GLY A 222 7.58 31.25 4.99
N LEU A 223 7.16 32.51 4.98
CA LEU A 223 5.77 32.92 5.08
C LEU A 223 5.12 32.84 3.70
N VAL A 224 3.97 32.19 3.61
CA VAL A 224 3.21 32.03 2.37
C VAL A 224 2.11 33.08 2.33
N ALA A 225 2.07 33.91 1.31
CA ALA A 225 1.10 35.02 1.24
C ALA A 225 -0.37 34.54 1.32
N ALA A 226 -0.67 33.35 0.78
CA ALA A 226 -2.00 32.74 0.82
C ALA A 226 -2.44 32.30 2.23
N ASP A 227 -1.49 32.11 3.15
CA ASP A 227 -1.75 31.73 4.55
C ASP A 227 -1.93 32.95 5.47
N GLY A 228 -1.71 34.17 4.95
CA GLY A 228 -1.85 35.43 5.68
C GLY A 228 -3.30 35.91 5.85
N PRO A 229 -3.55 36.99 6.62
CA PRO A 229 -2.56 37.79 7.33
C PRO A 229 -1.98 37.06 8.55
N TYR A 230 -0.67 37.20 8.75
CA TYR A 230 -0.01 36.68 9.93
C TYR A 230 -0.14 37.69 11.07
N THR A 231 -0.29 37.21 12.29
CA THR A 231 -0.30 38.06 13.50
C THR A 231 0.86 37.68 14.39
N LEU A 232 1.71 38.64 14.72
CA LEU A 232 2.74 38.49 15.75
C LEU A 232 2.24 39.12 17.05
N THR A 233 2.31 38.33 18.11
CA THR A 233 1.88 38.69 19.45
C THR A 233 3.05 38.53 20.39
N VAL A 234 3.40 39.60 21.09
CA VAL A 234 4.47 39.61 22.08
C VAL A 234 3.85 39.70 23.45
N THR A 235 4.16 38.76 24.34
CA THR A 235 3.65 38.69 25.70
C THR A 235 4.80 38.73 26.70
N GLY A 236 4.79 39.70 27.61
CA GLY A 236 5.73 39.81 28.74
C GLY A 236 5.47 38.77 29.83
N ALA A 237 6.35 38.69 30.83
CA ALA A 237 6.28 37.68 31.89
C ALA A 237 5.05 37.84 32.79
N ALA A 238 4.58 39.07 32.97
CA ALA A 238 3.39 39.39 33.76
C ALA A 238 2.05 39.20 33.00
N GLY A 239 2.08 38.71 31.75
CA GLY A 239 0.86 38.61 30.91
C GLY A 239 0.27 39.98 30.53
N THR A 240 1.05 41.05 30.69
CA THR A 240 0.70 42.43 30.35
C THR A 240 0.43 42.59 28.85
N ALA A 241 -0.37 43.62 28.53
CA ALA A 241 -1.03 43.83 27.24
C ALA A 241 -0.14 43.48 26.04
N PRO A 242 -0.52 42.47 25.23
CA PRO A 242 0.35 41.99 24.18
C PRO A 242 0.57 43.05 23.10
N ILE A 243 1.82 43.25 22.67
CA ILE A 243 2.09 43.97 21.43
C ILE A 243 1.59 43.08 20.30
N ARG A 244 0.58 43.55 19.57
CA ARG A 244 0.04 42.85 18.39
C ARG A 244 0.46 43.58 17.12
N ARG A 245 1.04 42.83 16.18
CA ARG A 245 1.45 43.31 14.86
C ARG A 245 0.87 42.41 13.78
N ILE A 246 0.34 43.03 12.73
CA ILE A 246 -0.06 42.30 11.52
C ILE A 246 1.15 42.28 10.59
N ILE A 247 1.58 41.08 10.23
CA ILE A 247 2.71 40.86 9.35
C ILE A 247 2.19 40.66 7.93
N THR A 248 2.67 41.50 7.03
CA THR A 248 2.53 41.30 5.59
C THR A 248 3.84 40.75 5.06
N PRO A 249 3.90 39.48 4.63
CA PRO A 249 5.13 38.90 4.12
C PRO A 249 5.56 39.59 2.82
N GLY A 250 6.87 39.73 2.64
CA GLY A 250 7.49 40.17 1.40
C GLY A 250 7.27 39.18 0.26
N ARG A 251 7.71 39.55 -0.96
CA ARG A 251 7.58 38.70 -2.16
C ARG A 251 8.36 37.38 -2.06
N ASP A 252 9.42 37.38 -1.26
CA ASP A 252 10.28 36.25 -0.93
C ASP A 252 9.77 35.43 0.28
N GLY A 253 8.62 35.81 0.84
CA GLY A 253 8.08 35.18 2.05
C GLY A 253 8.86 35.55 3.32
N ALA A 254 9.67 36.61 3.28
CA ALA A 254 10.38 37.13 4.44
C ALA A 254 9.69 38.35 5.05
N TRP A 255 9.88 38.55 6.34
CA TRP A 255 9.52 39.76 7.07
C TRP A 255 10.59 40.03 8.12
N SER A 256 10.89 41.31 8.37
CA SER A 256 11.79 41.71 9.44
C SER A 256 11.43 43.09 9.99
N GLU A 257 11.48 43.24 11.31
CA GLU A 257 11.22 44.51 11.98
C GLU A 257 11.99 44.58 13.31
N ASN A 258 12.37 45.79 13.71
CA ASN A 258 12.93 46.05 15.03
C ASN A 258 11.79 46.33 16.01
N LEU A 259 11.66 45.52 17.06
CA LEU A 259 10.71 45.77 18.14
C LEU A 259 11.43 46.24 19.40
N THR A 260 10.84 47.25 20.04
CA THR A 260 11.20 47.68 21.39
C THR A 260 10.49 46.78 22.39
N LEU A 261 11.27 46.12 23.24
CA LEU A 261 10.83 45.17 24.25
C LEU A 261 11.41 45.57 25.61
N PRO A 262 10.75 45.26 26.73
CA PRO A 262 11.34 45.49 28.05
C PRO A 262 12.60 44.63 28.24
N GLY A 263 13.63 45.23 28.85
CA GLY A 263 14.94 44.64 29.05
C GLY A 263 15.03 43.69 30.25
N ASP A 264 14.28 43.99 31.30
CA ASP A 264 14.31 43.33 32.61
C ASP A 264 13.45 42.06 32.70
N GLU A 265 12.63 41.78 31.68
CA GLU A 265 11.79 40.58 31.64
C GLU A 265 12.05 39.66 30.45
N ARG A 266 11.65 38.40 30.64
CA ARG A 266 11.56 37.40 29.58
C ARG A 266 10.29 37.63 28.78
N VAL A 267 10.42 37.64 27.46
CA VAL A 267 9.33 37.89 26.54
C VAL A 267 9.06 36.66 25.68
N THR A 268 7.79 36.35 25.45
CA THR A 268 7.36 35.28 24.51
C THR A 268 6.73 35.90 23.27
N VAL A 269 7.28 35.56 22.11
CA VAL A 269 6.79 36.00 20.80
C VAL A 269 6.10 34.84 20.12
N ASN A 270 4.82 35.01 19.83
CA ASN A 270 3.98 34.03 19.16
C ASN A 270 3.57 34.55 17.78
N LEU A 271 3.83 33.77 16.75
CA LEU A 271 3.37 34.02 15.39
C LEU A 271 2.14 33.16 15.12
N TYR A 272 1.06 33.77 14.64
CA TYR A 272 -0.20 33.13 14.29
C TYR A 272 -0.48 33.27 12.80
N ARG A 273 -1.08 32.24 12.23
CA ARG A 273 -1.66 32.27 10.88
C ARG A 273 -3.08 32.86 10.94
N ALA A 274 -3.62 33.27 9.81
CA ALA A 274 -5.00 33.77 9.73
C ALA A 274 -6.00 32.72 10.26
N GLY A 275 -6.76 33.09 11.29
CA GLY A 275 -7.81 32.25 11.88
C GLY A 275 -7.32 31.22 12.91
N ASP A 276 -6.01 31.05 13.08
CA ASP A 276 -5.46 30.11 14.06
C ASP A 276 -5.63 30.65 15.48
N THR A 277 -6.10 29.79 16.38
CA THR A 277 -6.16 30.08 17.83
C THR A 277 -4.91 29.62 18.58
N ALA A 278 -4.06 28.80 17.95
CA ALA A 278 -2.80 28.32 18.48
C ALA A 278 -1.62 29.01 17.78
N ALA A 279 -0.52 29.22 18.51
CA ALA A 279 0.68 29.80 17.92
C ALA A 279 1.27 28.84 16.89
N TYR A 280 1.46 29.35 15.67
CA TYR A 280 2.12 28.63 14.59
C TYR A 280 3.62 28.49 14.84
N ARG A 281 4.24 29.53 15.43
CA ARG A 281 5.62 29.50 15.95
C ARG A 281 5.71 30.28 17.25
N THR A 282 6.60 29.84 18.13
CA THR A 282 6.88 30.49 19.41
C THR A 282 8.38 30.68 19.56
N LEU A 283 8.78 31.87 19.97
CA LEU A 283 10.15 32.23 20.30
C LEU A 283 10.17 32.85 21.71
N ALA A 284 11.10 32.43 22.55
CA ALA A 284 11.30 33.04 23.86
C ALA A 284 12.60 33.85 23.84
N ILE A 285 12.52 35.11 24.27
CA ILE A 285 13.64 36.03 24.37
C ILE A 285 13.90 36.26 25.85
N SER A 286 15.11 35.96 26.31
CA SER A 286 15.51 36.13 27.70
C SER A 286 15.62 37.61 28.10
N ALA A 287 15.53 37.87 29.41
CA ALA A 287 15.94 39.15 29.97
C ALA A 287 17.44 39.41 29.73
N VAL A 288 17.86 40.67 29.77
CA VAL A 288 19.26 41.09 29.71
C VAL A 288 19.59 41.62 31.10
N GLU A 289 20.65 41.07 31.71
CA GLU A 289 21.18 41.52 33.00
C GLU A 289 21.95 42.85 32.89
#